data_AF-Q1WCM8-F1
#
_entry.id   AF-Q1WCM8-F1
#
_cell.length_a   1.000
_cell.length_b   1.000
_cell.length_c   1.000
_cell.angle_alpha   90.00
_cell.angle_beta   90.00
_cell.angle_gamma   90.00
#
_symmetry.space_group_name_H-M   'P 1'
#
loop_
_entity.id
_entity.type
_entity.pdbx_description
1 polymer ?
#
loop_
_entity_poly.entity_id
_entity_poly.type
_entity_poly.pdbx_seq_one_letter_code
_entity_poly.pdbx_strand_id
1 'polypeptide(L)' 'EFPDRVLWGTDWPHPNLKDHMPDDGLLVDFIPHIAPTAELQKKLLVDNPMRLYWPEEV' A
#
# COMPACT_ATOMS: atom_id res chain seq x y z
N GLU A 1 15.69 -0.47 7.37
CA GLU A 1 14.65 0.11 8.24
C GLU A 1 13.43 0.42 7.38
N PHE A 2 12.21 0.18 7.86
CA PHE A 2 10.99 0.49 7.11
C PHE A 2 10.44 1.85 7.57
N PRO A 3 10.12 2.79 6.66
CA PRO A 3 9.84 4.16 7.04
C PRO A 3 8.42 4.34 7.61
N ASP A 4 8.23 5.37 8.43
CA ASP A 4 6.91 5.78 8.94
C ASP A 4 6.18 6.75 8.00
N ARG A 5 6.75 7.08 6.83
CA ARG A 5 6.21 8.05 5.87
C ARG A 5 5.97 7.42 4.50
N VAL A 6 5.46 6.19 4.50
CA VAL A 6 5.14 5.42 3.28
C VAL A 6 3.72 4.85 3.39
N LEU A 7 3.05 4.78 2.25
CA LEU A 7 1.70 4.30 2.05
C LEU A 7 1.67 3.41 0.81
N TRP A 8 0.63 2.62 0.64
CA TRP A 8 0.43 1.78 -0.54
C TRP A 8 -0.99 1.95 -1.08
N GLY A 9 -1.15 1.87 -2.40
CA GLY A 9 -2.43 1.84 -3.09
C GLY A 9 -2.28 1.08 -4.41
N THR A 10 -3.36 0.52 -4.92
CA THR A 10 -3.35 -0.25 -6.17
C THR A 10 -3.15 0.61 -7.40
N ASP A 11 -3.57 1.88 -7.35
CA ASP A 11 -3.74 2.77 -8.51
C ASP A 11 -4.87 2.35 -9.47
N TRP A 12 -5.74 1.42 -9.07
CA TRP A 12 -6.93 1.05 -9.86
C TRP A 12 -7.84 2.28 -10.10
N PRO A 13 -8.39 2.51 -11.32
CA PRO A 13 -8.45 1.62 -12.48
C PRO A 13 -7.28 1.77 -13.48
N HIS A 14 -6.08 2.11 -13.00
CA HIS A 14 -4.84 2.21 -13.78
C HIS A 14 -4.95 3.16 -14.98
N PRO A 15 -5.31 4.44 -14.77
CA PRO A 15 -5.46 5.38 -15.86
C PRO A 15 -4.14 5.52 -16.64
N ASN A 16 -4.23 5.56 -17.97
CA ASN A 16 -3.11 5.66 -18.91
C ASN A 16 -2.33 4.36 -19.20
N LEU A 17 -2.60 3.25 -18.50
CA LEU A 17 -2.13 1.92 -18.92
C LEU A 17 -3.07 1.38 -20.02
N LYS A 18 -2.67 1.54 -21.28
CA LYS A 18 -3.52 1.21 -22.45
C LYS A 18 -3.27 -0.18 -23.03
N ASP A 19 -2.06 -0.71 -22.88
CA ASP A 19 -1.67 -1.95 -23.55
C ASP A 19 -1.78 -3.15 -22.62
N HIS A 20 -1.13 -3.10 -21.45
CA HIS A 20 -1.05 -4.20 -20.51
C HIS A 20 -1.67 -3.81 -19.18
N MET A 21 -2.94 -4.18 -18.97
CA MET A 21 -3.58 -4.04 -17.67
C MET A 21 -2.88 -4.97 -16.68
N PRO A 22 -2.40 -4.49 -15.52
CA PRO A 22 -1.86 -5.36 -14.50
C PRO A 22 -2.96 -6.22 -13.89
N ASP A 23 -2.60 -7.40 -13.42
CA ASP A 23 -3.44 -8.15 -12.50
C ASP A 23 -3.33 -7.51 -11.11
N ASP A 24 -4.41 -6.92 -10.61
CA ASP A 24 -4.47 -6.28 -9.29
C ASP A 24 -4.06 -7.23 -8.16
N GLY A 25 -4.34 -8.55 -8.31
CA GLY A 25 -3.94 -9.56 -7.35
C GLY A 25 -2.43 -9.66 -7.21
N LEU A 26 -1.70 -9.60 -8.33
CA LEU A 26 -0.24 -9.61 -8.33
C LEU A 26 0.36 -8.35 -7.68
N LEU A 27 -0.32 -7.20 -7.77
CA LEU A 27 0.10 -5.98 -7.09
C LEU A 27 -0.03 -6.12 -5.57
N VAL A 28 -1.13 -6.70 -5.09
CA VAL A 28 -1.35 -6.99 -3.66
C VAL A 28 -0.36 -8.05 -3.16
N ASP A 29 -0.13 -9.12 -3.93
CA ASP A 29 0.82 -10.19 -3.61
C ASP A 29 2.27 -9.69 -3.50
N PHE A 30 2.58 -8.51 -4.03
CA PHE A 30 3.88 -7.89 -3.90
C PHE A 30 4.13 -7.26 -2.52
N ILE A 31 3.07 -6.93 -1.76
CA ILE A 31 3.17 -6.31 -0.43
C ILE A 31 4.09 -7.08 0.53
N PRO A 32 3.96 -8.42 0.74
CA PRO A 32 4.86 -9.15 1.64
C PRO A 32 6.33 -9.16 1.18
N HIS A 33 6.63 -8.82 -0.07
CA HIS A 33 8.01 -8.70 -0.55
C HIS A 33 8.68 -7.40 -0.10
N ILE A 34 7.91 -6.31 -0.02
CA ILE A 34 8.40 -4.99 0.42
C ILE A 34 8.21 -4.75 1.93
N ALA A 35 7.19 -5.38 2.53
CA ALA A 35 6.85 -5.35 3.94
C ALA A 35 6.79 -6.80 4.50
N PRO A 36 7.94 -7.41 4.82
CA PRO A 36 8.03 -8.85 5.09
C PRO A 36 7.49 -9.33 6.44
N THR A 37 7.08 -8.42 7.34
CA THR A 37 6.51 -8.78 8.64
C THR A 37 5.12 -8.17 8.81
N ALA A 38 4.31 -8.78 9.68
CA ALA A 38 2.97 -8.29 9.99
C ALA A 38 2.99 -6.85 10.54
N GLU A 39 4.00 -6.49 11.33
CA GLU A 39 4.19 -5.13 11.84
C GLU A 39 4.45 -4.13 10.72
N LEU A 40 5.25 -4.50 9.72
CA LEU A 40 5.54 -3.64 8.57
C LEU A 40 4.32 -3.49 7.66
N GLN A 41 3.56 -4.57 7.47
CA GLN A 41 2.31 -4.54 6.71
C GLN A 41 1.29 -3.65 7.41
N LYS A 42 1.15 -3.75 8.74
CA LYS A 42 0.28 -2.88 9.52
C LYS A 42 0.71 -1.41 9.41
N LYS A 43 2.01 -1.10 9.47
CA LYS A 43 2.50 0.26 9.23
C LYS A 43 2.11 0.77 7.84
N LEU A 44 2.36 -0.03 6.80
CA LEU A 44 2.14 0.35 5.40
C LEU A 44 0.65 0.54 5.04
N LEU A 45 -0.21 -0.33 5.59
CA LEU A 45 -1.62 -0.45 5.19
C LEU A 45 -2.62 0.15 6.19
N VAL A 46 -2.19 0.41 7.43
CA VAL A 46 -3.07 0.88 8.50
C VAL A 46 -2.49 2.12 9.19
N ASP A 47 -1.38 1.98 9.92
CA ASP A 47 -0.95 3.04 10.85
C ASP A 47 -0.52 4.32 10.11
N ASN A 48 0.26 4.20 9.05
CA ASN A 48 0.70 5.36 8.27
C ASN A 48 -0.48 6.03 7.53
N PRO A 49 -1.37 5.30 6.80
CA PRO A 49 -2.55 5.90 6.18
C PRO A 49 -3.50 6.54 7.18
N MET A 50 -3.79 5.88 8.31
CA MET A 50 -4.71 6.40 9.33
C MET A 50 -4.23 7.75 9.86
N ARG A 51 -2.94 7.89 10.18
CA ARG A 51 -2.41 9.18 10.64
C ARG A 51 -2.51 10.30 9.60
N LEU A 52 -2.53 9.98 8.30
CA LEU A 52 -2.64 10.98 7.24
C LEU A 52 -4.08 11.35 6.92
N TYR A 53 -4.96 10.36 6.79
CA TYR A 53 -6.32 10.54 6.28
C TYR A 53 -7.40 10.61 7.37
N TRP A 54 -7.14 10.07 8.56
CA TRP A 54 -8.03 10.05 9.73
C TRP A 54 -7.29 10.44 11.03
N PRO A 55 -6.60 11.60 11.06
CA PRO A 55 -5.80 12.01 12.23
C PRO A 55 -6.61 12.14 13.53
N GLU A 56 -7.93 12.29 13.45
CA GLU A 56 -8.85 12.34 14.59
C GLU A 56 -9.18 10.98 15.22
N GLU A 57 -8.90 9.88 14.52
CA GLU A 57 -9.18 8.51 14.98
C GLU A 57 -7.94 7.81 15.57
N VAL A 58 -6.77 8.48 15.56
CA VAL A 58 -5.46 7.94 15.98
C VAL A 58 -5.04 8.45 17.35
#